data_AF-A0A6L7X3A1-F1
#
_entry.id   AF-A0A6L7X3A1-F1
#
_cell.length_a   1.000
_cell.length_b   1.000
_cell.length_c   1.000
_cell.angle_alpha   90.00
_cell.angle_beta   90.00
_cell.angle_gamma   90.00
#
_symmetry.space_group_name_H-M   'P 1'
#
loop_
_entity.id
_entity.type
_entity.pdbx_description
1 polymer ?
#
loop_
_entity_poly.entity_id
_entity_poly.type
_entity_poly.pdbx_seq_one_letter_code
_entity_poly.pdbx_strand_id
1 'polypeptide(L)'
;MNELFDFSEADPPGSLDEIDADRRAVRRAFREADVAETILQGIERRAIRSGRRQTGQFQSNREPRWRLATADPQYGTEVDCKIIELRLLGFLLAFSNAPAVDDETIDLLTERYLGAEPLCGSYCGSLLLEPLDFQTFSGEAIEPTHGVSLIHLGHENPTIQPKHVPENVAWRTHRSNLIQGNMTLREARIYIIKLIARYFELGELDIAD
;
A
#
# COMPACT_ATOMS: atom_id res chain seq x y z
N MET A 1 9.24 -12.43 -1.22
CA MET A 1 9.64 -11.08 -0.75
C MET A 1 9.66 -10.24 -2.00
N ASN A 2 9.02 -9.06 -2.05
CA ASN A 2 9.19 -8.16 -3.21
C ASN A 2 10.62 -7.61 -3.14
N GLU A 3 11.61 -8.44 -3.49
CA GLU A 3 13.04 -8.08 -3.54
C GLU A 3 13.31 -6.99 -4.58
N LEU A 4 12.31 -6.66 -5.40
CA LEU A 4 12.33 -5.54 -6.35
C LEU A 4 12.43 -4.17 -5.68
N PHE A 5 12.20 -4.07 -4.37
CA PHE A 5 11.86 -2.81 -3.70
C PHE A 5 12.52 -2.72 -2.30
N ASP A 6 13.86 -2.76 -2.22
CA ASP A 6 14.61 -2.52 -0.97
C ASP A 6 15.05 -1.05 -0.86
N PHE A 7 14.71 -0.39 0.25
CA PHE A 7 14.86 1.06 0.45
C PHE A 7 15.38 1.43 1.83
N SER A 8 16.11 0.52 2.48
CA SER A 8 16.50 0.77 3.87
C SER A 8 17.44 1.97 4.10
N GLU A 9 17.96 2.62 3.04
CA GLU A 9 18.99 3.68 3.16
C GLU A 9 18.89 4.88 2.17
N ALA A 10 17.80 5.08 1.44
CA ALA A 10 17.71 6.23 0.51
C ALA A 10 17.25 7.53 1.23
N ASP A 11 17.98 8.63 1.01
CA ASP A 11 17.51 9.97 1.41
C ASP A 11 16.15 10.26 0.76
N PRO A 12 15.23 10.97 1.46
CA PRO A 12 13.95 11.32 0.87
C PRO A 12 14.17 12.14 -0.42
N PRO A 13 13.44 11.82 -1.50
CA PRO A 13 13.69 12.39 -2.82
C PRO A 13 13.30 13.88 -2.86
N GLY A 14 14.27 14.74 -2.54
CA GLY A 14 14.18 16.19 -2.73
C GLY A 14 13.36 16.93 -1.67
N SER A 15 13.14 18.21 -1.94
CA SER A 15 12.35 19.14 -1.13
C SER A 15 10.85 18.87 -1.23
N LEU A 16 10.08 19.39 -0.26
CA LEU A 16 8.62 19.25 -0.24
C LEU A 16 7.95 19.83 -1.50
N ASP A 17 8.49 20.92 -2.04
CA ASP A 17 7.98 21.58 -3.24
C ASP A 17 8.20 20.71 -4.50
N GLU A 18 9.35 20.03 -4.57
CA GLU A 18 9.65 19.07 -5.64
C GLU A 18 8.72 17.85 -5.55
N ILE A 19 8.53 17.30 -4.35
CA ILE A 19 7.59 16.19 -4.14
C ILE A 19 6.17 16.59 -4.55
N ASP A 20 5.74 17.80 -4.23
CA ASP A 20 4.42 18.29 -4.65
C ASP A 20 4.33 18.52 -6.17
N ALA A 21 5.43 18.90 -6.83
CA ALA A 21 5.49 18.97 -8.29
C ALA A 21 5.35 17.59 -8.92
N ASP A 22 6.09 16.60 -8.42
CA ASP A 22 6.04 15.21 -8.86
C ASP A 22 4.64 14.63 -8.68
N ARG A 23 4.00 14.86 -7.52
CA ARG A 23 2.60 14.46 -7.29
C ARG A 23 1.64 15.00 -8.35
N ARG A 24 1.79 16.27 -8.74
CA ARG A 24 0.94 16.87 -9.78
C ARG A 24 1.21 16.25 -11.16
N ALA A 25 2.47 16.00 -11.49
CA ALA A 25 2.88 15.39 -12.76
C ALA A 25 2.36 13.96 -12.87
N VAL A 26 2.64 13.11 -11.88
CA VAL A 26 2.20 11.71 -11.85
C VAL A 26 0.67 11.61 -11.89
N ARG A 27 -0.05 12.41 -11.08
CA ARG A 27 -1.52 12.41 -11.13
C ARG A 27 -2.08 12.89 -12.47
N ARG A 28 -1.35 13.71 -13.23
CA ARG A 28 -1.75 14.11 -14.58
C ARG A 28 -1.59 12.94 -15.54
N ALA A 29 -0.43 12.30 -15.55
CA ALA A 29 -0.16 11.13 -16.39
C ALA A 29 -1.16 9.99 -16.15
N PHE A 30 -1.48 9.69 -14.88
CA PHE A 30 -2.50 8.68 -14.58
C PHE A 30 -3.90 9.06 -15.10
N ARG A 31 -4.28 10.35 -15.07
CA ARG A 31 -5.55 10.80 -15.66
C ARG A 31 -5.55 10.69 -17.18
N GLU A 32 -4.42 10.97 -17.82
CA GLU A 32 -4.23 10.82 -19.27
C GLU A 32 -4.24 9.33 -19.69
N ALA A 33 -3.87 8.43 -18.77
CA ALA A 33 -4.01 6.98 -18.90
C ALA A 33 -5.39 6.44 -18.48
N ASP A 34 -6.44 7.28 -18.50
CA ASP A 34 -7.83 6.94 -18.16
C ASP A 34 -8.06 6.40 -16.73
N VAL A 35 -7.15 6.65 -15.79
CA VAL A 35 -7.37 6.28 -14.39
C VAL A 35 -8.37 7.25 -13.77
N ALA A 36 -9.49 6.71 -13.28
CA ALA A 36 -10.57 7.51 -12.72
C ALA A 36 -10.12 8.38 -11.52
N GLU A 37 -10.60 9.62 -11.47
CA GLU A 37 -10.27 10.58 -10.39
C GLU A 37 -10.65 10.05 -8.99
N THR A 38 -11.71 9.24 -8.89
CA THR A 38 -12.12 8.59 -7.64
C THR A 38 -11.05 7.65 -7.08
N ILE A 39 -10.31 6.95 -7.95
CA ILE A 39 -9.18 6.09 -7.57
C ILE A 39 -8.06 6.95 -7.01
N LEU A 40 -7.66 8.00 -7.75
CA LEU A 40 -6.57 8.91 -7.36
C LEU A 40 -6.86 9.61 -6.01
N GLN A 41 -8.09 10.10 -5.81
CA GLN A 41 -8.52 10.67 -4.53
C GLN A 41 -8.57 9.63 -3.42
N GLY A 42 -8.95 8.39 -3.73
CA GLY A 42 -8.96 7.29 -2.78
C GLY A 42 -7.56 6.96 -2.26
N ILE A 43 -6.57 6.93 -3.15
CA ILE A 43 -5.15 6.71 -2.81
C ILE A 43 -4.63 7.87 -1.97
N GLU A 44 -4.78 9.11 -2.45
CA GLU A 44 -4.37 10.32 -1.72
C GLU A 44 -4.97 10.35 -0.32
N ARG A 45 -6.28 10.12 -0.19
CA ARG A 45 -6.97 10.13 1.10
C ARG A 45 -6.36 9.12 2.08
N ARG A 46 -5.97 7.93 1.62
CA ARG A 46 -5.42 6.87 2.49
C ARG A 46 -3.96 7.11 2.87
N ALA A 47 -3.18 7.71 1.96
CA ALA A 47 -1.81 8.13 2.22
C ALA A 47 -1.76 9.36 3.15
N ILE A 48 -2.52 10.41 2.83
CA ILE A 48 -2.39 11.72 3.50
C ILE A 48 -3.24 11.86 4.76
N ARG A 49 -4.43 11.24 4.80
CA ARG A 49 -5.39 11.46 5.89
C ARG A 49 -5.44 10.29 6.85
N SER A 50 -5.67 10.61 8.12
CA SER A 50 -6.00 9.62 9.14
C SER A 50 -7.31 8.89 8.82
N GLY A 51 -7.45 7.68 9.35
CA GLY A 51 -8.73 7.01 9.43
C GLY A 51 -9.68 7.75 10.38
N ARG A 52 -10.94 7.34 10.40
CA ARG A 52 -11.90 7.82 11.39
C ARG A 52 -11.83 6.91 12.63
N ARG A 53 -11.26 7.40 13.73
CA ARG A 53 -11.27 6.73 15.04
C ARG A 53 -12.03 7.61 16.03
N GLN A 54 -13.21 7.15 16.45
CA GLN A 54 -14.08 7.93 17.36
C GLN A 54 -13.97 7.50 18.83
N THR A 55 -13.18 6.46 19.11
CA THR A 55 -13.01 5.87 20.44
C THR A 55 -11.54 5.57 20.70
N GLY A 56 -11.20 5.35 21.98
CA GLY A 56 -9.83 5.12 22.43
C GLY A 56 -9.06 6.41 22.71
N GLN A 57 -7.78 6.24 23.07
CA GLN A 57 -6.89 7.34 23.45
C GLN A 57 -6.62 8.33 22.30
N PHE A 58 -6.55 7.82 21.06
CA PHE A 58 -6.23 8.60 19.88
C PHE A 58 -7.45 8.66 18.95
N GLN A 59 -8.21 9.75 19.07
CA GLN A 59 -9.35 10.04 18.19
C GLN A 59 -8.89 10.88 17.01
N SER A 60 -9.45 10.62 15.85
CA SER A 60 -9.14 11.35 14.61
C SER A 60 -10.29 11.25 13.62
N ASN A 61 -10.41 12.26 12.76
CA ASN A 61 -11.44 12.27 11.71
C ASN A 61 -10.90 12.87 10.41
N ARG A 62 -10.21 12.05 9.61
CA ARG A 62 -9.75 12.43 8.26
C ARG A 62 -8.87 13.70 8.25
N GLU A 63 -8.11 13.91 9.32
CA GLU A 63 -7.15 15.00 9.43
C GLU A 63 -5.85 14.62 8.71
N PRO A 64 -5.06 15.59 8.21
CA PRO A 64 -3.72 15.28 7.70
C PRO A 64 -2.88 14.59 8.77
N ARG A 65 -2.22 13.48 8.41
CA ARG A 65 -1.49 12.63 9.39
C ARG A 65 -0.40 13.37 10.15
N TRP A 66 0.26 14.34 9.52
CA TRP A 66 1.30 15.16 10.13
C TRP A 66 0.77 16.20 11.13
N ARG A 67 -0.55 16.39 11.20
CA ARG A 67 -1.20 17.23 12.23
C ARG A 67 -1.63 16.44 13.46
N LEU A 68 -1.53 15.11 13.44
CA LEU A 68 -1.81 14.28 14.60
C LEU A 68 -0.69 14.43 15.64
N ALA A 69 -0.99 14.03 16.88
CA ALA A 69 0.05 13.87 17.88
C ALA A 69 1.10 12.87 17.38
N THR A 70 2.38 13.16 17.58
CA THR A 70 3.47 12.25 17.15
C THR A 70 3.34 10.88 17.81
N ALA A 71 2.71 10.75 18.97
CA ALA A 71 2.42 9.48 19.64
C ALA A 71 1.25 8.69 19.04
N ASP A 72 0.41 9.30 18.18
CA ASP A 72 -0.69 8.61 17.50
C ASP A 72 -0.12 7.54 16.55
N PRO A 73 -0.59 6.28 16.60
CA PRO A 73 -0.17 5.24 15.66
C PRO A 73 -0.38 5.61 14.18
N GLN A 74 -1.32 6.50 13.89
CA GLN A 74 -1.62 6.95 12.52
C GLN A 74 -0.76 8.12 12.05
N TYR A 75 0.08 8.69 12.92
CA TYR A 75 0.99 9.77 12.58
C TYR A 75 1.96 9.34 11.46
N GLY A 76 2.26 10.27 10.57
CA GLY A 76 3.29 10.19 9.53
C GLY A 76 3.70 11.61 9.18
N THR A 77 4.96 11.83 8.79
CA THR A 77 5.41 13.17 8.39
C THR A 77 4.76 13.59 7.08
N GLU A 78 4.73 14.89 6.78
CA GLU A 78 4.14 15.37 5.52
C GLU A 78 4.89 14.82 4.30
N VAL A 79 6.22 14.76 4.40
CA VAL A 79 7.11 14.18 3.39
C VAL A 79 6.78 12.69 3.18
N ASP A 80 6.75 11.89 4.25
CA ASP A 80 6.45 10.46 4.16
C ASP A 80 5.08 10.20 3.53
N CYS A 81 4.05 10.93 3.96
CA CYS A 81 2.69 10.74 3.45
C CYS A 81 2.59 11.02 1.94
N LYS A 82 3.34 12.01 1.45
CA LYS A 82 3.38 12.37 0.03
C LYS A 82 4.20 11.37 -0.79
N ILE A 83 5.32 10.89 -0.25
CA ILE A 83 6.11 9.80 -0.85
C ILE A 83 5.27 8.51 -0.93
N ILE A 84 4.51 8.19 0.13
CA ILE A 84 3.61 7.02 0.15
C ILE A 84 2.59 7.10 -0.99
N GLU A 85 1.99 8.27 -1.26
CA GLU A 85 1.07 8.42 -2.40
C GLU A 85 1.76 8.08 -3.72
N LEU A 86 2.93 8.64 -3.98
CA LEU A 86 3.69 8.40 -5.21
C LEU A 86 4.10 6.94 -5.37
N ARG A 87 4.55 6.29 -4.30
CA ARG A 87 4.87 4.86 -4.30
C ARG A 87 3.65 4.00 -4.58
N LEU A 88 2.51 4.31 -3.95
CA LEU A 88 1.28 3.56 -4.18
C LEU A 88 0.80 3.69 -5.62
N LEU A 89 0.93 4.87 -6.23
CA LEU A 89 0.64 5.07 -7.66
C LEU A 89 1.62 4.26 -8.52
N GLY A 90 2.92 4.34 -8.24
CA GLY A 90 3.94 3.56 -8.95
C GLY A 90 3.73 2.04 -8.87
N PHE A 91 3.30 1.52 -7.71
CA PHE A 91 2.97 0.10 -7.58
C PHE A 91 1.77 -0.34 -8.45
N LEU A 92 0.85 0.56 -8.82
CA LEU A 92 -0.22 0.21 -9.75
C LEU A 92 0.31 -0.15 -11.14
N LEU A 93 1.48 0.38 -11.52
CA LEU A 93 2.13 0.05 -12.80
C LEU A 93 2.68 -1.39 -12.80
N ALA A 94 2.91 -1.96 -11.62
CA ALA A 94 3.34 -3.34 -11.47
C ALA A 94 2.17 -4.32 -11.28
N PHE A 95 0.92 -3.85 -11.22
CA PHE A 95 -0.25 -4.73 -11.18
C PHE A 95 -0.45 -5.44 -12.53
N SER A 96 -1.19 -6.55 -12.53
CA SER A 96 -1.72 -7.11 -13.78
C SER A 96 -2.71 -6.12 -14.40
N ASN A 97 -2.70 -6.02 -15.73
CA ASN A 97 -3.55 -5.09 -16.49
C ASN A 97 -3.41 -3.62 -16.04
N ALA A 98 -2.19 -3.23 -15.66
CA ALA A 98 -1.83 -1.89 -15.24
C ALA A 98 -2.22 -0.79 -16.26
N PRO A 99 -2.45 0.45 -15.80
CA PRO A 99 -2.68 1.57 -16.72
C PRO A 99 -1.40 1.87 -17.52
N ALA A 100 -1.57 2.29 -18.77
CA ALA A 100 -0.46 2.68 -19.64
C ALA A 100 -0.18 4.17 -19.47
N VAL A 101 0.78 4.51 -18.61
CA VAL A 101 1.31 5.87 -18.45
C VAL A 101 2.55 6.07 -19.33
N ASP A 102 2.95 7.31 -19.58
CA ASP A 102 4.13 7.65 -20.37
C ASP A 102 5.45 7.24 -19.68
N ASP A 103 6.48 6.99 -20.50
CA ASP A 103 7.82 6.56 -20.04
C ASP A 103 8.47 7.60 -19.10
N GLU A 104 8.25 8.90 -19.31
CA GLU A 104 8.79 9.97 -18.43
C GLU A 104 8.25 9.83 -17.00
N THR A 105 6.97 9.49 -16.86
CA THR A 105 6.34 9.22 -15.57
C THR A 105 6.88 7.92 -14.94
N ILE A 106 7.13 6.88 -15.74
CA ILE A 106 7.72 5.61 -15.27
C ILE A 106 9.14 5.87 -14.76
N ASP A 107 9.96 6.59 -15.51
CA ASP A 107 11.34 6.94 -15.14
C ASP A 107 11.37 7.75 -13.85
N LEU A 108 10.53 8.80 -13.75
CA LEU A 108 10.42 9.61 -12.54
C LEU A 108 10.08 8.77 -11.30
N LEU A 109 9.09 7.88 -11.42
CA LEU A 109 8.69 7.00 -10.33
C LEU A 109 9.80 6.00 -9.98
N THR A 110 10.43 5.40 -10.99
CA THR A 110 11.51 4.44 -10.86
C THR A 110 12.70 5.03 -10.13
N GLU A 111 13.25 6.12 -10.62
CA GLU A 111 14.48 6.71 -10.11
C GLU A 111 14.32 7.30 -8.71
N ARG A 112 13.15 7.91 -8.42
CA ARG A 112 12.98 8.71 -7.20
C ARG A 112 12.19 8.01 -6.10
N TYR A 113 11.28 7.10 -6.44
CA TYR A 113 10.29 6.59 -5.50
C TYR A 113 10.24 5.07 -5.40
N LEU A 114 10.58 4.35 -6.48
CA LEU A 114 10.46 2.90 -6.57
C LEU A 114 11.81 2.16 -6.59
N GLY A 115 12.94 2.78 -6.88
CA GLY A 115 14.26 2.13 -6.87
C GLY A 115 14.47 1.01 -7.92
N ALA A 116 13.41 0.57 -8.60
CA ALA A 116 13.41 -0.37 -9.69
C ALA A 116 12.19 -0.10 -10.60
N GLU A 117 12.34 -0.42 -11.88
CA GLU A 117 11.28 -0.24 -12.86
C GLU A 117 10.09 -1.16 -12.53
N PRO A 118 8.85 -0.64 -12.48
CA PRO A 118 7.68 -1.44 -12.19
C PRO A 118 7.34 -2.35 -13.38
N LEU A 119 7.59 -3.65 -13.24
CA LEU A 119 7.22 -4.63 -14.26
C LEU A 119 5.73 -4.99 -14.15
N CYS A 120 4.94 -4.75 -15.21
CA CYS A 120 3.52 -5.10 -15.24
C CYS A 120 3.27 -6.59 -14.89
N GLY A 121 2.33 -6.85 -13.99
CA GLY A 121 1.99 -8.18 -13.49
C GLY A 121 2.96 -8.75 -12.45
N SER A 122 4.01 -8.03 -12.07
CA SER A 122 4.99 -8.51 -11.06
C SER A 122 4.56 -8.29 -9.61
N TYR A 123 3.59 -7.40 -9.36
CA TYR A 123 3.24 -7.02 -8.00
C TYR A 123 2.40 -8.09 -7.30
N CYS A 124 2.94 -8.62 -6.20
CA CYS A 124 2.24 -9.53 -5.30
C CYS A 124 2.10 -8.93 -3.90
N GLY A 125 0.97 -9.21 -3.24
CA GLY A 125 0.75 -8.81 -1.85
C GLY A 125 1.73 -9.52 -0.89
N SER A 126 2.21 -8.82 0.13
CA SER A 126 3.37 -9.30 0.89
C SER A 126 3.13 -10.50 1.82
N LEU A 127 1.88 -10.81 2.21
CA LEU A 127 1.58 -11.99 3.05
C LEU A 127 1.22 -13.23 2.23
N LEU A 128 0.18 -13.13 1.38
CA LEU A 128 -0.36 -14.26 0.62
C LEU A 128 0.33 -14.47 -0.73
N LEU A 129 1.16 -13.52 -1.16
CA LEU A 129 1.86 -13.55 -2.45
C LEU A 129 0.92 -13.64 -3.66
N GLU A 130 -0.33 -13.19 -3.48
CA GLU A 130 -1.33 -13.13 -4.55
C GLU A 130 -1.02 -11.95 -5.48
N PRO A 131 -1.05 -12.17 -6.81
CA PRO A 131 -0.92 -11.08 -7.77
C PRO A 131 -2.12 -10.14 -7.65
N LEU A 132 -1.85 -8.85 -7.83
CA LEU A 132 -2.88 -7.82 -7.81
C LEU A 132 -3.21 -7.36 -9.23
N ASP A 133 -4.49 -7.10 -9.47
CA ASP A 133 -5.02 -6.75 -10.79
C ASP A 133 -5.66 -5.37 -10.76
N PHE A 134 -5.22 -4.49 -11.67
CA PHE A 134 -5.66 -3.10 -11.71
C PHE A 134 -7.10 -2.96 -12.18
N GLN A 135 -7.58 -3.80 -13.10
CA GLN A 135 -8.97 -3.73 -13.58
C GLN A 135 -9.96 -4.10 -12.49
N THR A 136 -9.63 -5.13 -11.69
CA THR A 136 -10.38 -5.50 -10.49
C THR A 136 -10.40 -4.36 -9.48
N PHE A 137 -9.23 -3.75 -9.20
CA PHE A 137 -9.14 -2.59 -8.31
C PHE A 137 -9.97 -1.40 -8.81
N SER A 138 -9.87 -1.09 -10.10
CA SER A 138 -10.55 0.03 -10.76
C SER A 138 -12.06 -0.17 -10.75
N GLY A 139 -12.52 -1.36 -11.14
CA GLY A 139 -13.95 -1.70 -11.14
C GLY A 139 -14.59 -1.53 -9.76
N GLU A 140 -13.93 -2.00 -8.69
CA GLU A 140 -14.44 -1.83 -7.33
C GLU A 140 -14.43 -0.39 -6.83
N ALA A 141 -13.49 0.43 -7.30
CA ALA A 141 -13.42 1.83 -6.92
C ALA A 141 -14.52 2.68 -7.60
N ILE A 142 -14.90 2.32 -8.83
CA ILE A 142 -15.92 3.00 -9.62
C ILE A 142 -17.33 2.49 -9.24
N GLU A 143 -17.47 1.17 -9.08
CA GLU A 143 -18.72 0.49 -8.75
C GLU A 143 -18.60 -0.30 -7.44
N PRO A 144 -18.52 0.39 -6.28
CA PRO A 144 -18.28 -0.27 -5.01
C PRO A 144 -19.47 -1.13 -4.60
N THR A 145 -19.25 -2.43 -4.49
CA THR A 145 -20.24 -3.35 -3.93
C THR A 145 -20.13 -3.33 -2.40
N HIS A 146 -21.17 -2.83 -1.72
CA HIS A 146 -21.24 -2.70 -0.25
C HIS A 146 -20.10 -1.88 0.41
N GLY A 147 -19.37 -1.06 -0.36
CA GLY A 147 -18.28 -0.24 0.16
C GLY A 147 -17.04 -1.02 0.60
N VAL A 148 -16.89 -2.27 0.17
CA VAL A 148 -15.72 -3.12 0.42
C VAL A 148 -14.90 -3.19 -0.86
N SER A 149 -13.57 -3.11 -0.74
CA SER A 149 -12.65 -3.42 -1.85
C SER A 149 -11.86 -4.66 -1.49
N LEU A 150 -11.58 -5.53 -2.46
CA LEU A 150 -10.66 -6.64 -2.30
C LEU A 150 -9.22 -6.17 -2.17
N ILE A 151 -8.90 -4.94 -2.57
CA ILE A 151 -7.54 -4.40 -2.58
C ILE A 151 -7.45 -3.22 -1.61
N HIS A 152 -6.61 -3.38 -0.60
CA HIS A 152 -6.45 -2.45 0.49
C HIS A 152 -5.03 -1.90 0.55
N LEU A 153 -4.92 -0.67 1.02
CA LEU A 153 -3.69 -0.19 1.63
C LEU A 153 -3.56 -0.85 3.01
N GLY A 154 -2.42 -1.46 3.29
CA GLY A 154 -2.11 -1.90 4.64
C GLY A 154 -0.69 -1.63 5.02
N HIS A 155 -0.34 -2.11 6.21
CA HIS A 155 0.98 -1.91 6.79
C HIS A 155 1.72 -3.23 6.95
N GLU A 156 2.99 -3.26 6.57
CA GLU A 156 3.83 -4.47 6.69
C GLU A 156 4.03 -4.87 8.15
N ASN A 157 4.14 -3.88 9.02
CA ASN A 157 4.25 -4.02 10.46
C ASN A 157 3.23 -3.11 11.15
N PRO A 158 2.81 -3.44 12.39
CA PRO A 158 1.78 -2.70 13.10
C PRO A 158 2.15 -1.23 13.23
N THR A 159 1.17 -0.33 13.05
CA THR A 159 1.40 1.13 13.04
C THR A 159 1.89 1.72 14.35
N ILE A 160 1.99 0.92 15.42
CA ILE A 160 2.68 1.30 16.64
C ILE A 160 4.18 1.48 16.33
N GLN A 161 4.76 0.55 15.55
CA GLN A 161 6.14 0.61 15.07
C GLN A 161 6.37 -0.37 13.89
N PRO A 162 6.83 0.11 12.72
CA PRO A 162 6.95 1.51 12.30
C PRO A 162 5.56 2.15 12.12
N LYS A 163 5.52 3.48 12.04
CA LYS A 163 4.25 4.21 11.83
C LYS A 163 3.85 4.22 10.34
N HIS A 164 3.19 5.28 9.89
CA HIS A 164 2.86 5.50 8.48
C HIS A 164 4.05 6.12 7.74
N VAL A 165 5.01 5.26 7.39
CA VAL A 165 6.26 5.59 6.67
C VAL A 165 6.32 4.80 5.35
N PRO A 166 7.08 5.26 4.34
CA PRO A 166 7.08 4.68 2.99
C PRO A 166 7.37 3.17 2.91
N GLU A 167 8.25 2.67 3.78
CA GLU A 167 8.69 1.28 3.83
C GLU A 167 7.65 0.38 4.50
N ASN A 168 6.74 0.97 5.28
CA ASN A 168 5.74 0.23 6.04
C ASN A 168 4.38 0.19 5.35
N VAL A 169 4.21 0.80 4.18
CA VAL A 169 2.90 0.91 3.50
C VAL A 169 2.96 0.25 2.13
N ALA A 170 2.01 -0.66 1.88
CA ALA A 170 1.94 -1.41 0.63
C ALA A 170 0.49 -1.77 0.26
N TRP A 171 0.30 -2.15 -1.01
CA TRP A 171 -0.93 -2.77 -1.48
C TRP A 171 -1.00 -4.24 -1.07
N ARG A 172 -2.21 -4.71 -0.84
CA ARG A 172 -2.49 -6.11 -0.47
C ARG A 172 -3.96 -6.41 -0.59
N THR A 173 -4.30 -7.70 -0.56
CA THR A 173 -5.69 -8.11 -0.53
C THR A 173 -6.33 -7.83 0.84
N HIS A 174 -7.64 -7.62 0.85
CA HIS A 174 -8.44 -7.48 2.07
C HIS A 174 -8.21 -8.67 3.00
N ARG A 175 -8.18 -9.89 2.43
CA ARG A 175 -7.91 -11.13 3.16
C ARG A 175 -6.52 -11.14 3.78
N SER A 176 -5.48 -10.74 3.05
CA SER A 176 -4.13 -10.58 3.60
C SER A 176 -4.11 -9.62 4.79
N ASN A 177 -4.86 -8.51 4.72
CA ASN A 177 -4.95 -7.55 5.80
C ASN A 177 -5.65 -8.12 7.05
N LEU A 178 -6.76 -8.84 6.86
CA LEU A 178 -7.48 -9.49 7.95
C LEU A 178 -6.63 -10.56 8.65
N ILE A 179 -5.93 -11.40 7.88
CA ILE A 179 -5.08 -12.47 8.43
C ILE A 179 -3.92 -11.86 9.24
N GLN A 180 -3.29 -10.80 8.73
CA GLN A 180 -2.20 -10.15 9.47
C GLN A 180 -2.69 -9.54 10.80
N GLY A 181 -3.82 -8.86 10.79
CA GLY A 181 -4.36 -8.21 11.99
C GLY A 181 -3.37 -7.21 12.60
N ASN A 182 -3.01 -7.41 13.87
CA ASN A 182 -2.05 -6.59 14.61
C ASN A 182 -0.64 -7.21 14.68
N MET A 183 -0.36 -8.25 13.89
CA MET A 183 0.95 -8.87 13.81
C MET A 183 1.86 -8.13 12.82
N THR A 184 3.16 -8.25 13.02
CA THR A 184 4.15 -8.04 11.94
C THR A 184 3.94 -9.07 10.83
N LEU A 185 4.40 -8.76 9.62
CA LEU A 185 4.38 -9.70 8.51
C LEU A 185 5.12 -11.00 8.85
N ARG A 186 6.23 -10.88 9.60
CA ARG A 186 7.01 -12.04 10.06
C ARG A 186 6.22 -12.91 11.03
N GLU A 187 5.57 -12.31 12.03
CA GLU A 187 4.74 -13.04 12.98
C GLU A 187 3.57 -13.73 12.29
N ALA A 188 2.85 -13.03 11.39
CA ALA A 188 1.75 -13.60 10.64
C ALA A 188 2.18 -14.85 9.84
N ARG A 189 3.32 -14.77 9.13
CA ARG A 189 3.89 -15.92 8.41
C ARG A 189 4.25 -17.08 9.33
N ILE A 190 4.88 -16.80 10.47
CA ILE A 190 5.22 -17.84 11.47
C ILE A 190 3.96 -18.52 12.00
N TYR A 191 2.90 -17.77 12.29
CA TYR A 191 1.65 -18.32 12.78
C TYR A 191 0.94 -19.18 11.75
N ILE A 192 0.94 -18.79 10.47
CA ILE A 192 0.40 -19.62 9.38
C ILE A 192 1.11 -20.98 9.35
N ILE A 193 2.44 -21.00 9.40
CA ILE A 193 3.23 -22.24 9.38
C ILE A 193 2.94 -23.09 10.62
N LYS A 194 2.92 -22.48 11.82
CA LYS A 194 2.60 -23.19 13.07
C LYS A 194 1.20 -23.80 13.05
N LEU A 195 0.22 -23.07 12.50
CA LEU A 195 -1.16 -23.54 12.40
C LEU A 195 -1.24 -24.75 11.47
N ILE A 196 -0.65 -24.67 10.28
CA ILE A 196 -0.63 -25.78 9.31
C ILE A 196 0.01 -27.02 9.95
N ALA A 197 1.18 -26.88 10.57
CA ALA A 197 1.86 -27.99 11.25
C ALA A 197 0.97 -28.62 12.34
N ARG A 198 0.27 -27.79 13.12
CA ARG A 198 -0.60 -28.28 14.18
C ARG A 198 -1.80 -29.07 13.65
N TYR A 199 -2.38 -28.67 12.51
CA TYR A 199 -3.47 -29.42 11.89
C TYR A 199 -3.01 -30.80 11.40
N PHE A 200 -1.80 -30.91 10.83
CA PHE A 200 -1.21 -32.21 10.48
C PHE A 200 -0.95 -33.09 11.71
N GLU A 201 -0.36 -32.52 12.77
CA GLU A 201 -0.12 -33.26 14.03
C GLU A 201 -1.41 -33.82 14.65
N LEU A 202 -2.53 -33.11 14.49
CA LEU A 202 -3.83 -33.51 15.00
C LEU A 202 -4.61 -34.42 14.05
N GLY A 203 -4.13 -34.63 12.82
CA GLY A 203 -4.84 -35.41 11.78
C GLY A 203 -6.08 -34.71 11.23
N GLU A 204 -6.18 -33.38 11.36
CA GLU A 204 -7.30 -32.57 10.87
C GLU A 204 -7.14 -32.17 9.40
N LEU A 205 -5.91 -32.27 8.87
CA LEU A 205 -5.61 -32.09 7.46
C LEU A 205 -4.87 -33.33 6.94
N ASP A 206 -5.30 -33.79 5.77
CA ASP A 206 -4.59 -34.75 4.95
C ASP A 206 -4.45 -34.13 3.55
N ILE A 207 -3.23 -34.14 3.00
CA ILE A 207 -3.04 -33.76 1.59
C ILE A 207 -3.15 -35.06 0.84
N ALA A 208 -4.37 -35.40 0.42
CA ALA A 208 -4.57 -36.47 -0.55
C ALA A 208 -3.86 -36.10 -1.85
N ASP A 209 -3.11 -37.06 -2.41
CA ASP A 209 -2.43 -36.97 -3.71
C ASP A 209 -3.39 -36.64 -4.87
#